data_AF-A0A952PQZ9-F1
#
_entry.id   AF-A0A952PQZ9-F1
#
_cell.length_a   1.000
_cell.length_b   1.000
_cell.length_c   1.000
_cell.angle_alpha   90.00
_cell.angle_beta   90.00
_cell.angle_gamma   90.00
#
_symmetry.space_group_name_H-M   'P 1'
#
loop_
_entity.id
_entity.type
_entity.pdbx_description
1 polymer ?
#
loop_
_entity_poly.entity_id
_entity_poly.type
_entity_poly.pdbx_seq_one_letter_code
_entity_poly.pdbx_strand_id
1 'polypeptide(L)'
;MFRKSLVSLVAILSLSAVACGTSASPSADTANSVKEKPVAEMTPEEREQSIQRLLKEIESVAEKADGTFEDGWICNRNARVLKTGYARVPPSGKAKFALEYRKMIEAAGENLALDTSTYVSYSKRSDFTRDYWKNSEYAKAFNAETKKKKVQWVYESMLDGGELFWRAYESLHPEQVNSAAVLAHYKEQDMVFNYSEDDKTPGTFSEQFIKWGDEGKAETDK
;
A
#
# COMPACT_ATOMS: atom_id res chain seq x y z
N MET A 1 13.86 -26.47 -1.00
CA MET A 1 14.67 -25.93 0.11
C MET A 1 14.81 -24.42 -0.07
N PHE A 2 13.94 -23.61 0.54
CA PHE A 2 14.11 -22.16 0.61
C PHE A 2 14.04 -21.75 2.07
N ARG A 3 15.22 -21.65 2.70
CA ARG A 3 15.47 -20.84 3.89
C ARG A 3 16.33 -19.67 3.42
N LYS A 4 16.11 -18.48 4.02
CA LYS A 4 16.59 -17.12 3.68
C LYS A 4 15.46 -16.33 2.97
N SER A 5 14.89 -15.26 3.49
CA SER A 5 15.39 -14.27 4.46
C SER A 5 14.19 -13.60 5.16
N LEU A 6 14.04 -13.78 6.48
CA LEU A 6 13.18 -12.91 7.31
C LEU A 6 14.03 -11.68 7.68
N VAL A 7 13.94 -10.62 6.90
CA VAL A 7 14.61 -9.34 7.21
C VAL A 7 13.56 -8.25 7.25
N SER A 8 13.49 -7.60 8.43
CA SER A 8 12.85 -6.32 8.75
C SER A 8 11.44 -6.06 8.22
N LEU A 9 10.44 -6.31 9.07
CA LEU A 9 9.04 -5.94 8.80
C LEU A 9 8.58 -4.61 9.43
N VAL A 10 9.44 -3.90 10.17
CA VAL A 10 9.04 -2.64 10.87
C VAL A 10 10.21 -1.64 10.97
N ALA A 11 11.29 -1.80 10.20
CA ALA A 11 12.54 -1.05 10.45
C ALA A 11 12.64 0.36 9.82
N ILE A 12 11.63 0.84 9.08
CA ILE A 12 11.78 2.08 8.26
C ILE A 12 10.74 3.17 8.62
N LEU A 13 10.21 3.18 9.84
CA LEU A 13 9.54 4.38 10.39
C LEU A 13 10.12 4.89 11.71
N SER A 14 11.21 4.29 12.20
CA SER A 14 12.00 4.84 13.31
C SER A 14 12.96 5.93 12.79
N LEU A 15 12.43 7.12 12.50
CA LEU A 15 13.25 8.32 12.42
C LEU A 15 13.89 8.56 13.80
N SER A 16 15.21 8.66 13.83
CA SER A 16 15.98 9.01 15.01
C SER A 16 15.54 10.38 15.53
N ALA A 17 14.93 10.42 16.71
CA ALA A 17 14.64 11.66 17.41
C ALA A 17 15.97 12.35 17.79
N VAL A 18 16.27 13.48 17.15
CA VAL A 18 17.30 14.41 17.63
C VAL A 18 16.73 15.11 18.87
N ALA A 19 17.23 14.72 20.04
CA ALA A 19 16.88 15.36 21.30
C ALA A 19 17.50 16.76 21.38
N CYS A 20 16.68 17.80 21.32
CA CYS A 20 17.04 19.13 21.80
C CYS A 20 16.25 19.36 23.11
N GLY A 21 16.95 19.35 24.24
CA GLY A 21 16.35 19.46 25.55
C GLY A 21 16.12 20.90 25.98
N THR A 22 15.02 21.13 26.70
CA THR A 22 14.96 22.02 27.88
C THR A 22 13.71 21.71 28.72
N SER A 23 13.98 21.27 29.96
CA SER A 23 13.25 21.37 31.25
C SER A 23 11.78 21.86 31.31
N ALA A 24 10.87 21.04 31.89
CA ALA A 24 10.34 21.14 33.27
C ALA A 24 9.04 20.30 33.46
N SER A 25 8.97 19.56 34.57
CA SER A 25 7.95 18.56 35.00
C SER A 25 6.72 19.19 35.74
N PRO A 26 5.77 18.40 36.30
CA PRO A 26 4.98 17.27 35.77
C PRO A 26 3.46 17.39 36.10
N SER A 27 2.60 16.63 35.39
CA SER A 27 1.37 16.09 36.00
C SER A 27 1.12 14.68 35.49
N ALA A 28 1.12 13.75 36.44
CA ALA A 28 0.94 12.33 36.20
C ALA A 28 -0.52 12.03 35.90
N ASP A 29 -0.79 11.55 34.69
CA ASP A 29 -1.85 10.59 34.44
C ASP A 29 -1.28 9.49 33.53
N THR A 30 -1.61 8.27 33.91
CA THR A 30 -0.92 7.02 33.58
C THR A 30 -1.08 6.65 32.11
N ALA A 31 -0.23 7.20 31.24
CA ALA A 31 0.01 6.63 29.92
C ALA A 31 0.91 5.40 30.08
N ASN A 32 0.33 4.20 29.98
CA ASN A 32 1.06 2.98 29.69
C ASN A 32 1.61 3.09 28.25
N SER A 33 2.63 3.94 28.07
CA SER A 33 3.46 3.97 26.88
C SER A 33 4.35 2.73 26.96
N VAL A 34 3.87 1.63 26.38
CA VAL A 34 4.73 0.50 26.07
C VAL A 34 5.72 1.03 25.05
N LYS A 35 6.94 1.40 25.51
CA LYS A 35 8.07 1.62 24.61
C LYS A 35 8.28 0.32 23.85
N GLU A 36 7.85 0.26 22.60
CA GLU A 36 8.14 -0.87 21.74
C GLU A 36 9.66 -1.03 21.64
N LYS A 37 10.15 -2.24 21.93
CA LYS A 37 11.55 -2.56 21.75
C LYS A 37 11.93 -2.40 20.28
N PRO A 38 13.17 -1.98 19.96
CA PRO A 38 13.67 -2.00 18.59
C PRO A 38 13.44 -3.38 17.96
N VAL A 39 12.96 -3.42 16.71
CA VAL A 39 12.62 -4.65 15.97
C VAL A 39 13.75 -5.70 15.96
N ALA A 40 14.99 -5.22 16.04
CA ALA A 40 16.20 -6.03 16.13
C ALA A 40 16.30 -6.87 17.41
N GLU A 41 15.59 -6.48 18.47
CA GLU A 41 15.59 -7.12 19.79
C GLU A 41 14.33 -7.96 20.04
N MET A 42 13.37 -7.96 19.13
CA MET A 42 12.14 -8.76 19.27
C MET A 42 12.41 -10.25 19.04
N THR A 43 11.75 -11.10 19.81
CA THR A 43 11.71 -12.54 19.56
C THR A 43 10.88 -12.85 18.29
N PRO A 44 11.06 -14.03 17.67
CA PRO A 44 10.18 -14.46 16.58
C PRO A 44 8.69 -14.44 16.96
N GLU A 45 8.36 -14.81 18.19
CA GLU A 45 6.99 -14.84 18.70
C GLU A 45 6.40 -13.43 18.85
N GLU A 46 7.18 -12.48 19.38
CA GLU A 46 6.77 -11.07 19.49
C GLU A 46 6.53 -10.44 18.12
N ARG A 47 7.38 -10.75 17.13
CA ARG A 47 7.18 -10.31 15.74
C ARG A 47 5.89 -10.86 15.15
N GLU A 48 5.63 -12.15 15.33
CA GLU A 48 4.40 -12.76 14.82
C GLU A 48 3.16 -12.12 15.45
N GLN A 49 3.18 -11.88 16.77
CA GLN A 49 2.08 -11.20 17.46
C GLN A 49 1.86 -9.77 16.95
N SER A 50 2.93 -9.01 16.70
CA SER A 50 2.85 -7.67 16.11
C SER A 50 2.23 -7.71 14.71
N ILE A 51 2.66 -8.64 13.86
CA ILE A 51 2.09 -8.84 12.51
C ILE A 51 0.60 -9.19 12.58
N GLN A 52 0.21 -10.09 13.49
CA GLN A 52 -1.19 -10.48 13.66
C GLN A 52 -2.05 -9.33 14.18
N ARG A 53 -1.51 -8.48 15.07
CA ARG A 53 -2.19 -7.26 15.52
C ARG A 53 -2.39 -6.29 14.36
N LEU A 54 -1.34 -6.04 13.58
CA LEU A 54 -1.41 -5.16 12.41
C LEU A 54 -2.40 -5.67 11.37
N LEU A 55 -2.38 -6.97 11.05
CA LEU A 55 -3.32 -7.58 10.11
C LEU A 55 -4.78 -7.39 10.56
N LYS A 56 -5.06 -7.57 11.85
CA LYS A 56 -6.41 -7.34 12.42
C LYS A 56 -6.83 -5.89 12.37
N GLU A 57 -5.91 -4.96 12.61
CA GLU A 57 -6.22 -3.53 12.50
C GLU A 57 -6.54 -3.13 11.06
N ILE A 58 -5.75 -3.60 10.09
CA ILE A 58 -6.01 -3.40 8.66
C ILE A 58 -7.40 -3.94 8.28
N GLU A 59 -7.76 -5.13 8.78
CA GLU A 59 -9.08 -5.72 8.55
C GLU A 59 -10.20 -4.85 9.15
N SER A 60 -10.02 -4.32 10.37
CA SER A 60 -10.99 -3.43 11.00
C SER A 60 -11.18 -2.13 10.23
N VAL A 61 -10.09 -1.54 9.71
CA VAL A 61 -10.16 -0.36 8.85
C VAL A 61 -10.92 -0.68 7.57
N ALA A 62 -10.63 -1.82 6.94
CA ALA A 62 -11.32 -2.24 5.72
C ALA A 62 -12.83 -2.49 5.94
N GLU A 63 -13.20 -3.09 7.06
CA GLU A 63 -14.61 -3.33 7.43
C GLU A 63 -15.37 -2.02 7.60
N LYS A 64 -14.79 -1.04 8.31
CA LYS A 64 -15.37 0.29 8.45
C LYS A 64 -15.55 0.97 7.09
N ALA A 65 -14.47 1.02 6.30
CA ALA A 65 -14.45 1.69 5.00
C ALA A 65 -15.32 1.02 3.92
N ASP A 66 -15.65 -0.27 4.07
CA ASP A 66 -16.62 -0.97 3.22
C ASP A 66 -18.08 -0.63 3.60
N GLY A 67 -18.32 -0.24 4.86
CA GLY A 67 -19.64 0.12 5.38
C GLY A 67 -20.01 1.60 5.26
N THR A 68 -19.04 2.47 4.94
CA THR A 68 -19.21 3.93 4.90
C THR A 68 -18.76 4.50 3.55
N PHE A 69 -19.17 5.73 3.28
CA PHE A 69 -18.58 6.53 2.20
C PHE A 69 -17.42 7.34 2.79
N GLU A 70 -16.20 7.00 2.40
CA GLU A 70 -14.98 7.65 2.90
C GLU A 70 -14.48 8.68 1.88
N ASP A 71 -14.69 9.96 2.17
CA ASP A 71 -14.10 11.09 1.45
C ASP A 71 -12.62 11.28 1.83
N GLY A 72 -11.80 11.74 0.88
CA GLY A 72 -10.36 11.91 1.12
C GLY A 72 -9.60 10.60 1.32
N TRP A 73 -10.05 9.51 0.69
CA TRP A 73 -9.40 8.20 0.78
C TRP A 73 -8.12 8.15 -0.07
N ILE A 74 -8.24 8.42 -1.37
CA ILE A 74 -7.10 8.33 -2.28
C ILE A 74 -6.39 9.67 -2.33
N CYS A 75 -5.11 9.67 -1.95
CA CYS A 75 -4.26 10.87 -1.87
C CYS A 75 -4.87 12.00 -1.01
N ASN A 76 -5.72 11.70 -0.03
CA ASN A 76 -6.49 12.70 0.73
C ASN A 76 -7.36 13.65 -0.13
N ARG A 77 -7.78 13.20 -1.32
CA ARG A 77 -8.52 14.04 -2.30
C ARG A 77 -9.76 13.37 -2.85
N ASN A 78 -9.72 12.06 -3.13
CA ASN A 78 -10.81 11.36 -3.80
C ASN A 78 -11.47 10.36 -2.87
N ALA A 79 -12.79 10.22 -3.00
CA ALA A 79 -13.55 9.24 -2.26
C ALA A 79 -13.13 7.80 -2.61
N ARG A 80 -13.32 6.89 -1.66
CA ARG A 80 -13.13 5.46 -1.87
C ARG A 80 -14.24 4.90 -2.78
N VAL A 81 -13.93 4.75 -4.07
CA VAL A 81 -14.89 4.20 -5.06
C VAL A 81 -14.27 3.02 -5.79
N LEU A 82 -14.63 1.80 -5.37
CA LEU A 82 -14.19 0.55 -5.97
C LEU A 82 -15.23 0.05 -6.98
N LYS A 83 -14.83 -0.18 -8.24
CA LYS A 83 -15.74 -0.47 -9.37
C LYS A 83 -15.49 -1.83 -10.01
N THR A 84 -14.60 -2.63 -9.44
CA THR A 84 -14.26 -3.96 -9.93
C THR A 84 -14.70 -5.05 -8.96
N GLY A 85 -14.46 -6.32 -9.31
CA GLY A 85 -14.66 -7.41 -8.36
C GLY A 85 -13.83 -7.28 -7.08
N TYR A 86 -12.80 -6.42 -7.04
CA TYR A 86 -12.07 -6.08 -5.82
C TYR A 86 -12.99 -5.51 -4.72
N ALA A 87 -14.02 -4.74 -5.09
CA ALA A 87 -15.01 -4.22 -4.14
C ALA A 87 -15.69 -5.34 -3.33
N ARG A 88 -15.84 -6.53 -3.92
CA ARG A 88 -16.47 -7.71 -3.33
C ARG A 88 -15.51 -8.60 -2.56
N VAL A 89 -14.21 -8.30 -2.56
CA VAL A 89 -13.24 -8.98 -1.71
C VAL A 89 -13.56 -8.61 -0.26
N PRO A 90 -13.73 -9.58 0.66
CA PRO A 90 -14.04 -9.28 2.04
C PRO A 90 -12.90 -8.52 2.72
N PRO A 91 -13.16 -7.80 3.83
CA PRO A 91 -12.15 -7.05 4.58
C PRO A 91 -10.88 -7.85 4.90
N SER A 92 -11.02 -9.11 5.33
CA SER A 92 -9.88 -10.01 5.59
C SER A 92 -9.00 -10.25 4.36
N GLY A 93 -9.59 -10.37 3.17
CA GLY A 93 -8.89 -10.54 1.91
C GLY A 93 -8.13 -9.27 1.49
N LYS A 94 -8.76 -8.11 1.68
CA LYS A 94 -8.13 -6.79 1.47
C LYS A 94 -6.97 -6.58 2.44
N ALA A 95 -7.13 -6.97 3.70
CA ALA A 95 -6.11 -6.84 4.73
C ALA A 95 -4.88 -7.71 4.48
N LYS A 96 -5.08 -8.98 4.09
CA LYS A 96 -3.97 -9.86 3.66
C LYS A 96 -3.21 -9.26 2.50
N PHE A 97 -3.92 -8.74 1.49
CA PHE A 97 -3.28 -8.09 0.34
C PHE A 97 -2.48 -6.85 0.76
N ALA A 98 -3.08 -5.94 1.53
CA ALA A 98 -2.44 -4.71 2.00
C ALA A 98 -1.14 -5.01 2.76
N LEU A 99 -1.17 -6.01 3.64
CA LEU A 99 0.01 -6.44 4.38
C LEU A 99 1.09 -7.01 3.44
N GLU A 100 0.76 -7.94 2.54
CA GLU A 100 1.73 -8.53 1.61
C GLU A 100 2.29 -7.51 0.62
N TYR A 101 1.46 -6.56 0.17
CA TYR A 101 1.86 -5.45 -0.67
C TYR A 101 2.89 -4.56 0.04
N ARG A 102 2.64 -4.21 1.30
CA ARG A 102 3.61 -3.47 2.11
C ARG A 102 4.92 -4.24 2.28
N LYS A 103 4.85 -5.53 2.60
CA LYS A 103 6.05 -6.39 2.72
C LYS A 103 6.89 -6.38 1.45
N MET A 104 6.26 -6.41 0.27
CA MET A 104 6.96 -6.33 -1.01
C MET A 104 7.68 -5.00 -1.18
N ILE A 105 7.04 -3.88 -0.83
CA ILE A 105 7.63 -2.54 -0.89
C ILE A 105 8.85 -2.43 0.03
N GLU A 106 8.70 -2.89 1.28
CA GLU A 106 9.77 -2.87 2.27
C GLU A 106 10.95 -3.79 1.90
N ALA A 107 10.65 -5.00 1.41
CA ALA A 107 11.68 -5.93 0.92
C ALA A 107 12.45 -5.39 -0.29
N ALA A 108 11.84 -4.49 -1.06
CA ALA A 108 12.49 -3.78 -2.15
C ALA A 108 13.32 -2.58 -1.70
N GLY A 109 13.27 -2.21 -0.42
CA GLY A 109 14.08 -1.15 0.18
C GLY A 109 13.52 0.26 -0.02
N GLU A 110 12.22 0.41 -0.30
CA GLU A 110 11.62 1.74 -0.44
C GLU A 110 11.66 2.51 0.88
N ASN A 111 12.06 3.78 0.79
CA ASN A 111 12.00 4.74 1.89
C ASN A 111 11.72 6.15 1.34
N LEU A 112 10.48 6.41 0.94
CA LEU A 112 10.06 7.70 0.39
C LEU A 112 10.16 8.87 1.38
N ALA A 113 10.22 8.58 2.69
CA ALA A 113 10.42 9.61 3.71
C ALA A 113 11.86 10.15 3.70
N LEU A 114 12.83 9.33 3.28
CA LEU A 114 14.23 9.71 3.15
C LEU A 114 14.58 10.18 1.74
N ASP A 115 14.19 9.42 0.72
CA ASP A 115 14.50 9.71 -0.67
C ASP A 115 13.41 9.19 -1.61
N THR A 116 12.81 10.10 -2.38
CA THR A 116 11.76 9.78 -3.36
C THR A 116 12.25 8.92 -4.52
N SER A 117 13.57 8.86 -4.77
CA SER A 117 14.18 8.00 -5.79
C SER A 117 14.10 6.50 -5.44
N THR A 118 13.87 6.18 -4.16
CA THR A 118 13.72 4.80 -3.67
C THR A 118 12.37 4.18 -4.02
N TYR A 119 11.51 4.93 -4.74
CA TYR A 119 10.21 4.44 -5.18
C TYR A 119 10.33 3.14 -5.97
N VAL A 120 9.65 2.11 -5.49
CA VAL A 120 9.39 0.87 -6.22
C VAL A 120 8.47 1.23 -7.37
N SER A 121 9.01 1.12 -8.58
CA SER A 121 8.30 1.43 -9.83
C SER A 121 6.90 0.84 -9.89
N TYR A 122 5.99 1.57 -10.53
CA TYR A 122 4.61 1.12 -10.75
C TYR A 122 4.54 -0.27 -11.41
N SER A 123 5.38 -0.54 -12.42
CA SER A 123 5.41 -1.85 -13.10
C SER A 123 5.62 -3.00 -12.11
N LYS A 124 6.66 -2.91 -11.26
CA LYS A 124 6.96 -3.91 -10.23
C LYS A 124 5.81 -4.06 -9.22
N ARG A 125 5.17 -2.97 -8.80
CA ARG A 125 3.98 -3.01 -7.93
C ARG A 125 2.82 -3.74 -8.63
N SER A 126 2.54 -3.36 -9.87
CA SER A 126 1.44 -3.91 -10.66
C SER A 126 1.63 -5.40 -11.00
N ASP A 127 2.87 -5.84 -11.26
CA ASP A 127 3.23 -7.23 -11.52
C ASP A 127 3.01 -8.07 -10.26
N PHE A 128 3.55 -7.60 -9.12
CA PHE A 128 3.31 -8.24 -7.83
C PHE A 128 1.80 -8.37 -7.54
N THR A 129 1.05 -7.28 -7.68
CA THR A 129 -0.38 -7.27 -7.37
C THR A 129 -1.17 -8.21 -8.29
N ARG A 130 -0.85 -8.21 -9.58
CA ARG A 130 -1.45 -9.13 -10.55
C ARG A 130 -1.16 -10.58 -10.18
N ASP A 131 0.07 -10.90 -9.83
CA ASP A 131 0.46 -12.25 -9.45
C ASP A 131 -0.13 -12.67 -8.10
N TYR A 132 -0.23 -11.76 -7.13
CA TYR A 132 -0.93 -12.02 -5.87
C TYR A 132 -2.37 -12.46 -6.13
N TRP A 133 -3.15 -11.67 -6.88
CA TRP A 133 -4.57 -11.97 -7.09
C TRP A 133 -4.78 -13.26 -7.89
N LYS A 134 -3.92 -13.53 -8.90
CA LYS A 134 -3.93 -14.81 -9.66
C LYS A 134 -3.67 -16.04 -8.81
N ASN A 135 -2.96 -15.90 -7.69
CA ASN A 135 -2.58 -17.02 -6.82
C ASN A 135 -3.31 -17.00 -5.47
N SER A 136 -4.21 -16.04 -5.26
CA SER A 136 -5.03 -15.91 -4.06
C SER A 136 -6.25 -16.84 -4.06
N GLU A 137 -6.94 -16.92 -2.93
CA GLU A 137 -8.27 -17.56 -2.82
C GLU A 137 -9.33 -16.91 -3.75
N TYR A 138 -9.09 -15.69 -4.23
CA TYR A 138 -9.95 -14.96 -5.16
C TYR A 138 -9.55 -15.11 -6.64
N ALA A 139 -8.57 -15.97 -6.95
CA ALA A 139 -8.05 -16.17 -8.30
C ALA A 139 -9.14 -16.48 -9.33
N LYS A 140 -10.16 -17.27 -8.96
CA LYS A 140 -11.28 -17.58 -9.85
C LYS A 140 -12.06 -16.32 -10.24
N ALA A 141 -12.38 -15.46 -9.28
CA ALA A 141 -13.09 -14.21 -9.53
C ALA A 141 -12.21 -13.24 -10.34
N PHE A 142 -10.96 -13.07 -9.95
CA PHE A 142 -10.00 -12.23 -10.66
C PHE A 142 -9.82 -12.68 -12.12
N ASN A 143 -9.68 -13.98 -12.37
CA ASN A 143 -9.46 -14.52 -13.71
C ASN A 143 -10.70 -14.47 -14.60
N ALA A 144 -11.90 -14.44 -14.02
CA ALA A 144 -13.15 -14.27 -14.76
C ALA A 144 -13.38 -12.83 -15.27
N GLU A 145 -12.68 -11.84 -14.71
CA GLU A 145 -12.79 -10.45 -15.14
C GLU A 145 -12.20 -10.23 -16.54
N THR A 146 -12.73 -9.24 -17.26
CA THR A 146 -12.19 -8.79 -18.55
C THR A 146 -10.77 -8.23 -18.39
N LYS A 147 -9.98 -8.15 -19.48
CA LYS A 147 -8.63 -7.54 -19.44
C LYS A 147 -8.66 -6.15 -18.80
N LYS A 148 -9.62 -5.31 -19.20
CA LYS A 148 -9.83 -3.97 -18.64
C LYS A 148 -10.13 -4.01 -17.15
N LYS A 149 -11.05 -4.88 -16.71
CA LYS A 149 -11.42 -4.99 -15.29
C LYS A 149 -10.32 -5.58 -14.41
N LYS A 150 -9.45 -6.43 -14.96
CA LYS A 150 -8.23 -6.90 -14.26
C LYS A 150 -7.23 -5.77 -14.03
N VAL A 151 -6.99 -4.92 -15.03
CA VAL A 151 -6.12 -3.73 -14.87
C VAL A 151 -6.68 -2.81 -13.79
N GLN A 152 -7.98 -2.50 -13.87
CA GLN A 152 -8.64 -1.66 -12.89
C GLN A 152 -8.63 -2.29 -11.49
N TRP A 153 -8.77 -3.63 -11.37
CA TRP A 153 -8.70 -4.33 -10.07
C TRP A 153 -7.31 -4.17 -9.46
N VAL A 154 -6.26 -4.39 -10.26
CA VAL A 154 -4.87 -4.22 -9.83
C VAL A 154 -4.66 -2.80 -9.30
N TYR A 155 -5.09 -1.79 -10.06
CA TYR A 155 -4.99 -0.39 -9.66
C TYR A 155 -5.77 -0.07 -8.37
N GLU A 156 -7.06 -0.42 -8.31
CA GLU A 156 -7.91 -0.23 -7.14
C GLU A 156 -7.30 -0.88 -5.90
N SER A 157 -6.78 -2.11 -6.04
CA SER A 157 -6.14 -2.80 -4.93
C SER A 157 -4.87 -2.14 -4.44
N MET A 158 -4.01 -1.60 -5.31
CA MET A 158 -2.79 -0.90 -4.87
C MET A 158 -3.10 0.37 -4.08
N LEU A 159 -4.07 1.18 -4.54
CA LEU A 159 -4.49 2.39 -3.84
C LEU A 159 -5.14 2.06 -2.50
N ASP A 160 -6.12 1.16 -2.50
CA ASP A 160 -6.85 0.78 -1.29
C ASP A 160 -5.91 0.07 -0.30
N GLY A 161 -5.08 -0.86 -0.77
CA GLY A 161 -4.13 -1.59 0.07
C GLY A 161 -3.10 -0.68 0.74
N GLY A 162 -2.57 0.31 0.02
CA GLY A 162 -1.66 1.31 0.60
C GLY A 162 -2.34 2.17 1.67
N GLU A 163 -3.56 2.64 1.40
CA GLU A 163 -4.34 3.46 2.35
C GLU A 163 -4.75 2.65 3.59
N LEU A 164 -5.24 1.42 3.40
CA LEU A 164 -5.64 0.52 4.49
C LEU A 164 -4.47 0.23 5.43
N PHE A 165 -3.28 -0.05 4.88
CA PHE A 165 -2.07 -0.22 5.68
C PHE A 165 -1.74 1.06 6.45
N TRP A 166 -1.72 2.21 5.77
CA TRP A 166 -1.36 3.49 6.37
C TRP A 166 -2.27 3.86 7.54
N ARG A 167 -3.60 3.73 7.37
CA ARG A 167 -4.58 4.03 8.43
C ARG A 167 -4.46 3.10 9.62
N ALA A 168 -4.19 1.81 9.38
CA ALA A 168 -3.94 0.86 10.46
C ALA A 168 -2.64 1.19 11.21
N TYR A 169 -1.58 1.55 10.48
CA TYR A 169 -0.32 1.98 11.08
C TYR A 169 -0.49 3.24 11.93
N GLU A 170 -1.20 4.25 11.40
CA GLU A 170 -1.53 5.49 12.11
C GLU A 170 -2.34 5.24 13.40
N SER A 171 -3.30 4.31 13.35
CA SER A 171 -4.09 3.89 14.51
C SER A 171 -3.23 3.25 15.61
N LEU A 172 -2.28 2.40 15.24
CA LEU A 172 -1.45 1.64 16.18
C LEU A 172 -0.25 2.41 16.72
N HIS A 173 0.30 3.34 15.93
CA HIS A 173 1.55 4.05 16.23
C HIS A 173 1.42 5.56 16.02
N PRO A 174 0.42 6.24 16.62
CA PRO A 174 0.15 7.65 16.37
C PRO A 174 1.36 8.56 16.70
N GLU A 175 2.17 8.19 17.68
CA GLU A 175 3.39 8.91 18.06
C GLU A 175 4.53 8.81 17.04
N GLN A 176 4.47 7.83 16.12
CA GLN A 176 5.47 7.61 15.07
C GLN A 176 5.08 8.26 13.74
N VAL A 177 3.83 8.72 13.60
CA VAL A 177 3.34 9.43 12.41
C VAL A 177 3.83 10.88 12.42
N ASN A 178 5.02 11.09 11.87
CA ASN A 178 5.57 12.42 11.63
C ASN A 178 5.23 12.93 10.22
N SER A 179 5.50 14.23 9.97
CA SER A 179 5.21 14.86 8.68
C SER A 179 5.90 14.19 7.49
N ALA A 180 7.10 13.62 7.68
CA ALA A 180 7.79 12.93 6.60
C ALA A 180 7.09 11.61 6.23
N ALA A 181 6.60 10.87 7.21
CA ALA A 181 5.81 9.65 6.98
C ALA A 181 4.49 9.96 6.26
N VAL A 182 3.79 11.02 6.65
CA VAL A 182 2.57 11.49 5.96
C VAL A 182 2.86 11.84 4.50
N LEU A 183 3.92 12.62 4.25
CA LEU A 183 4.32 12.99 2.89
C LEU A 183 4.75 11.79 2.06
N ALA A 184 5.44 10.82 2.66
CA ALA A 184 5.84 9.57 2.00
C ALA A 184 4.61 8.78 1.53
N HIS A 185 3.61 8.62 2.38
CA HIS A 185 2.34 7.97 2.04
C HIS A 185 1.60 8.72 0.92
N TYR A 186 1.45 10.04 1.04
CA TYR A 186 0.83 10.85 -0.01
C TYR A 186 1.57 10.73 -1.33
N LYS A 187 2.90 10.70 -1.29
CA LYS A 187 3.72 10.52 -2.48
C LYS A 187 3.51 9.13 -3.07
N GLU A 188 3.44 8.07 -2.28
CA GLU A 188 3.13 6.72 -2.76
C GLU A 188 1.78 6.70 -3.49
N GLN A 189 0.73 7.20 -2.85
CA GLN A 189 -0.62 7.30 -3.42
C GLN A 189 -0.62 8.11 -4.72
N ASP A 190 0.08 9.26 -4.76
CA ASP A 190 0.24 10.08 -5.96
C ASP A 190 0.95 9.33 -7.08
N MET A 191 1.99 8.56 -6.78
CA MET A 191 2.72 7.80 -7.79
C MET A 191 1.87 6.64 -8.32
N VAL A 192 1.13 5.93 -7.47
CA VAL A 192 0.21 4.88 -7.95
C VAL A 192 -0.92 5.50 -8.78
N PHE A 193 -1.48 6.63 -8.36
CA PHE A 193 -2.55 7.34 -9.03
C PHE A 193 -2.14 7.91 -10.39
N ASN A 194 -0.97 8.57 -10.48
CA ASN A 194 -0.54 9.23 -11.72
C ASN A 194 0.08 8.27 -12.73
N TYR A 195 0.71 7.18 -12.27
CA TYR A 195 1.32 6.18 -13.17
C TYR A 195 0.39 4.99 -13.44
N SER A 196 -0.87 5.04 -13.00
CA SER A 196 -1.87 4.05 -13.40
C SER A 196 -2.05 4.04 -14.91
N GLU A 197 -2.12 2.86 -15.51
CA GLU A 197 -2.56 2.72 -16.90
C GLU A 197 -3.92 3.44 -17.05
N ASP A 198 -4.03 4.41 -17.97
CA ASP A 198 -5.27 5.15 -18.21
C ASP A 198 -6.47 4.19 -18.37
N ASP A 199 -7.49 4.36 -17.51
CA ASP A 199 -8.75 3.60 -17.52
C ASP A 199 -9.49 3.69 -18.87
N LYS A 200 -9.16 4.68 -19.71
CA LYS A 200 -9.67 4.83 -21.09
C LYS A 200 -8.81 4.11 -22.13
N THR A 201 -7.53 3.86 -21.87
CA THR A 201 -6.59 3.16 -22.76
C THR A 201 -5.77 2.10 -22.03
N PRO A 202 -6.37 0.93 -21.70
CA PRO A 202 -5.66 -0.15 -21.04
C PRO A 202 -4.58 -0.76 -21.95
N GLY A 203 -3.33 -0.61 -21.54
CA GLY A 203 -2.11 -1.13 -22.17
C GLY A 203 -0.89 -0.71 -21.35
N THR A 204 0.21 -1.46 -21.42
CA THR A 204 1.47 -1.09 -20.75
C THR A 204 1.93 0.30 -21.20
N PHE A 205 2.67 1.05 -20.38
CA PHE A 205 3.23 2.35 -20.76
C PHE A 205 3.98 2.31 -22.12
N SER A 206 4.60 1.16 -22.43
CA SER A 206 5.19 0.81 -23.73
C SER A 206 4.18 0.62 -24.87
N GLU A 207 3.00 0.05 -24.62
CA GLU A 207 1.90 -0.02 -25.60
C GLU A 207 1.22 1.34 -25.80
N GLN A 208 1.24 2.22 -24.79
CA GLN A 208 0.70 3.58 -24.85
C GLN A 208 1.63 4.53 -25.64
N PHE A 209 2.95 4.33 -25.59
CA PHE A 209 3.93 5.11 -26.37
C PHE A 209 4.01 4.73 -27.86
N ILE A 210 3.50 3.55 -28.26
CA ILE A 210 3.50 3.13 -29.67
C ILE A 210 2.47 3.91 -30.52
N LYS A 211 1.50 4.60 -29.90
CA LYS A 211 0.46 5.36 -30.62
C LYS A 211 0.71 6.86 -30.79
N TRP A 212 1.97 7.30 -30.76
CA TRP A 212 2.35 8.67 -31.16
C TRP A 212 3.33 8.70 -32.34
N GLY A 213 3.09 7.82 -33.32
CA GLY A 213 3.90 7.74 -34.55
C GLY A 213 3.22 7.12 -35.77
N ASP A 214 2.09 6.41 -35.61
CA ASP A 214 1.41 5.73 -36.73
C ASP A 214 0.07 6.38 -37.17
N GLU A 215 -0.24 7.60 -36.69
CA GLU A 215 -1.25 8.45 -37.34
C GLU A 215 -0.63 9.12 -38.56
N GLY A 216 -0.40 8.33 -39.60
CA GLY A 216 0.28 8.81 -40.79
C GLY A 216 0.21 7.94 -42.03
N LYS A 217 -0.62 6.88 -42.08
CA LYS A 217 -1.04 6.27 -43.35
C LYS A 217 -2.49 5.84 -43.29
N ALA A 218 -3.32 6.72 -43.86
CA ALA A 218 -4.70 6.48 -44.20
C ALA A 218 -4.88 5.19 -45.01
N GLU A 219 -6.06 4.60 -44.85
CA GLU A 219 -6.71 3.80 -45.87
C GLU A 219 -6.43 4.34 -47.27
N THR A 220 -6.04 3.45 -48.18
CA THR A 220 -6.55 3.53 -49.55
C THR A 220 -6.88 2.11 -50.01
N ASP A 221 -8.16 1.95 -50.32
CA ASP A 221 -8.78 0.87 -51.08
C ASP A 221 -7.87 0.22 -52.13
N LYS A 222 -7.82 -1.12 -52.12
CA LYS A 222 -8.25 -2.01 -53.21
C LYS A 222 -8.11 -3.48 -52.84
#